data_AF-F1ZB91-F1
#
_entry.id   AF-F1ZB91-F1
#
_cell.length_a   1.000
_cell.length_b   1.000
_cell.length_c   1.000
_cell.angle_alpha   90.00
_cell.angle_beta   90.00
_cell.angle_gamma   90.00
#
_symmetry.space_group_name_H-M   'P 1'
#
loop_
_entity.id
_entity.type
_entity.pdbx_description
1 polymer ?
#
loop_
_entity_poly.entity_id
_entity_poly.type
_entity_poly.pdbx_seq_one_letter_code
_entity_poly.pdbx_strand_id
1 'polypeptide(L)'
;MCYQRGEFRVGGQDVLLGVIGKDIPVWIGATQFEYWRHTQVTIDVVPGRGAGMSLEAPEGFRFIVRSRVFTDEEAAVLEAAGDPPRGDTWVPEASGGS
;
A
#
# COMPACT_ATOMS: atom_id res chain seq x y z
N MET A 1 -2.44 8.38 2.32
CA MET A 1 -1.52 9.25 3.08
C MET A 1 -0.12 8.70 2.90
N CYS A 2 0.87 9.56 2.74
CA CYS A 2 2.28 9.21 2.70
C CYS A 2 2.97 9.85 3.90
N TYR A 3 3.73 9.07 4.64
CA TYR A 3 4.43 9.49 5.86
C TYR A 3 5.91 9.18 5.72
N GLN A 4 6.76 9.92 6.43
CA GLN A 4 8.17 9.56 6.51
C GLN A 4 8.30 8.20 7.21
N ARG A 5 9.31 7.41 6.79
CA ARG A 5 9.53 6.08 7.39
C ARG A 5 9.71 6.21 8.89
N GLY A 6 8.93 5.43 9.64
CA GLY A 6 8.94 5.42 11.11
C GLY A 6 7.95 6.37 11.77
N GLU A 7 7.33 7.30 11.03
CA GLU A 7 6.34 8.24 11.61
C GLU A 7 4.92 7.68 11.64
N PHE A 8 4.63 6.64 10.85
CA PHE A 8 3.41 5.86 10.93
C PHE A 8 3.68 4.51 11.59
N ARG A 9 2.94 4.21 12.67
CA ARG A 9 3.03 2.92 13.36
C ARG A 9 2.15 1.91 12.65
N VAL A 10 2.79 0.90 12.07
CA VAL A 10 2.12 -0.25 11.44
C VAL A 10 1.98 -1.36 12.49
N GLY A 11 0.80 -1.97 12.60
CA GLY A 11 0.51 -3.10 13.49
C GLY A 11 -0.10 -4.29 12.76
N GLY A 12 -0.46 -5.36 13.48
CA GLY A 12 -0.99 -6.59 12.89
C GLY A 12 -2.35 -6.44 12.18
N GLN A 13 -3.04 -5.32 12.35
CA GLN A 13 -4.27 -5.00 11.61
C GLN A 13 -4.00 -4.27 10.29
N ASP A 14 -2.75 -3.91 10.00
CA ASP A 14 -2.35 -3.33 8.73
C ASP A 14 -1.86 -4.44 7.80
N VAL A 15 -2.44 -4.49 6.61
CA VAL A 15 -2.17 -5.46 5.56
C VAL A 15 -1.29 -4.82 4.50
N LEU A 16 -0.21 -5.48 4.10
CA LEU A 16 0.68 -4.99 3.04
C LEU A 16 0.05 -5.23 1.67
N LEU A 17 -0.31 -4.18 0.94
CA LEU A 17 -0.79 -4.29 -0.44
C LEU A 17 0.36 -4.46 -1.45
N GLY A 18 1.55 -4.00 -1.09
CA GLY A 18 2.73 -4.08 -1.93
C GLY A 18 3.78 -3.03 -1.57
N VAL A 19 4.82 -2.96 -2.38
CA VAL A 19 5.93 -2.02 -2.23
C VAL A 19 6.06 -1.21 -3.52
N ILE A 20 6.04 0.11 -3.42
CA ILE A 20 6.32 1.01 -4.55
C ILE A 20 7.83 1.24 -4.61
N GLY A 21 8.41 1.12 -5.81
CA GLY A 21 9.85 1.22 -5.99
C GLY A 21 10.56 0.07 -5.28
N LYS A 22 11.58 0.38 -4.48
CA LYS A 22 12.37 -0.64 -3.77
C LYS A 22 11.92 -0.87 -2.33
N ASP A 23 11.41 0.15 -1.65
CA ASP A 23 11.32 0.12 -0.18
C ASP A 23 10.15 0.92 0.41
N ILE A 24 9.18 1.37 -0.38
CA ILE A 24 8.04 2.18 0.10
C ILE A 24 6.81 1.28 0.27
N PRO A 25 6.54 0.74 1.47
CA PRO A 25 5.40 -0.15 1.67
C PRO A 25 4.08 0.61 1.62
N VAL A 26 3.06 -0.02 1.05
CA VAL A 26 1.68 0.48 1.00
C VAL A 26 0.82 -0.39 1.89
N TRP A 27 0.23 0.24 2.90
CA TRP A 27 -0.59 -0.43 3.92
C TRP A 27 -2.07 -0.08 3.76
N ILE A 28 -2.92 -1.03 4.14
CA ILE A 28 -4.37 -0.85 4.27
C ILE A 28 -4.85 -1.52 5.56
N GLY A 29 -5.83 -0.93 6.26
CA GLY A 29 -6.41 -1.58 7.44
C GLY A 29 -7.21 -2.84 7.07
N ALA A 30 -7.21 -3.85 7.95
CA ALA A 30 -7.82 -5.16 7.71
C ALA A 30 -9.28 -5.08 7.28
N THR A 31 -10.09 -4.23 7.91
CA THR A 31 -11.49 -4.04 7.51
C THR A 31 -11.60 -3.50 6.09
N GLN A 32 -10.77 -2.52 5.70
CA GLN A 32 -10.78 -2.00 4.33
C GLN A 32 -10.25 -3.03 3.34
N PHE A 33 -9.26 -3.83 3.75
CA PHE A 33 -8.74 -4.94 2.94
C PHE A 33 -9.84 -5.92 2.57
N GLU A 34 -10.70 -6.36 3.50
CA GLU A 34 -11.79 -7.29 3.17
C GLU A 34 -12.71 -6.76 2.05
N TYR A 35 -12.97 -5.46 2.04
CA TYR A 35 -13.77 -4.84 0.99
C TYR A 35 -13.02 -4.66 -0.33
N TRP A 36 -11.68 -4.59 -0.32
CA TRP A 36 -10.87 -4.20 -1.49
C TRP A 36 -9.98 -5.34 -2.02
N ARG A 37 -9.90 -6.48 -1.33
CA ARG A 37 -8.98 -7.60 -1.64
C ARG A 37 -9.15 -8.19 -3.03
N HIS A 38 -10.30 -7.97 -3.65
CA HIS A 38 -10.62 -8.40 -5.01
C HIS A 38 -10.35 -7.32 -6.07
N THR A 39 -9.62 -6.25 -5.71
CA THR A 39 -9.32 -5.14 -6.62
C THR A 39 -7.83 -4.87 -6.75
N GLN A 40 -7.39 -4.61 -7.98
CA GLN A 40 -6.09 -3.99 -8.23
C GLN A 40 -6.19 -2.52 -7.81
N VAL A 41 -5.26 -2.09 -6.95
CA VAL A 41 -5.12 -0.70 -6.53
C VAL A 41 -3.97 -0.05 -7.30
N THR A 42 -4.25 1.07 -7.96
CA THR A 42 -3.24 1.94 -8.57
C THR A 42 -3.19 3.26 -7.81
N ILE A 43 -1.98 3.73 -7.52
CA ILE A 43 -1.73 4.98 -6.82
C ILE A 43 -1.03 5.94 -7.77
N ASP A 44 -1.73 7.01 -8.14
CA ASP A 44 -1.22 8.10 -8.96
C ASP A 44 -0.91 9.33 -8.10
N VAL A 45 -0.07 10.24 -8.62
CA VAL A 45 0.17 11.57 -8.06
C VAL A 45 -0.18 12.63 -9.09
N VAL A 46 -0.92 13.65 -8.66
CA VAL A 46 -1.34 14.77 -9.52
C VAL A 46 -1.21 16.10 -8.78
N PRO A 47 -1.06 17.24 -9.50
CA PRO A 47 -1.13 18.56 -8.87
C PRO A 47 -2.45 18.76 -8.13
N GLY A 48 -2.41 19.36 -6.94
CA GLY A 48 -3.59 19.71 -6.17
C GLY A 48 -3.38 19.68 -4.67
N ARG A 49 -4.43 20.02 -3.92
CA ARG A 49 -4.39 20.01 -2.46
C ARG A 49 -4.43 18.57 -1.94
N GLY A 50 -3.30 18.11 -1.40
CA GLY A 50 -3.18 16.85 -0.66
C GLY A 50 -3.91 16.86 0.69
N ALA A 51 -3.92 15.71 1.35
CA ALA A 51 -4.42 15.59 2.71
C ALA A 51 -3.40 16.18 3.70
N GLY A 52 -3.88 16.90 4.72
CA GLY A 52 -3.04 17.86 5.46
C GLY A 52 -1.80 17.30 6.19
N MET A 53 -1.75 16.00 6.47
CA MET A 53 -0.61 15.34 7.14
C MET A 53 0.24 14.49 6.19
N SER A 54 0.03 14.60 4.88
CA SER A 54 0.67 13.74 3.86
C SER A 54 1.88 14.44 3.25
N LEU A 55 2.99 13.72 3.05
CA LEU A 55 4.27 14.29 2.60
C LEU A 55 4.22 15.05 1.27
N GLU A 56 3.31 14.69 0.36
CA GLU A 56 3.15 15.34 -0.95
C GLU A 56 2.38 16.67 -0.88
N ALA A 57 1.64 16.90 0.21
CA ALA A 57 0.78 18.07 0.36
C ALA A 57 1.53 19.42 0.32
N PRO A 58 2.65 19.63 1.04
CA PRO A 58 3.42 20.88 0.94
C PRO A 58 4.07 21.08 -0.43
N GLU A 59 4.26 20.01 -1.21
CA GLU A 59 4.81 20.06 -2.57
C GLU A 59 3.76 20.44 -3.63
N GLY A 60 2.51 20.70 -3.23
CA GLY A 60 1.43 21.08 -4.14
C GLY A 60 0.83 19.90 -4.92
N PHE A 61 1.01 18.68 -4.41
CA PHE A 61 0.47 17.45 -5.01
C PHE A 61 -0.57 16.78 -4.10
N ARG A 62 -1.27 15.80 -4.69
CA ARG A 62 -2.14 14.85 -3.99
C ARG A 62 -2.05 13.47 -4.63
N PHE A 63 -2.22 12.44 -3.81
CA PHE A 63 -2.43 11.09 -4.33
C PHE A 63 -3.88 10.88 -4.81
N ILE A 64 -4.03 10.06 -5.85
CA ILE A 64 -5.30 9.52 -6.33
C ILE A 64 -5.19 8.00 -6.33
N VAL A 65 -6.19 7.35 -5.74
CA VAL A 65 -6.34 5.90 -5.81
C VAL A 65 -7.36 5.57 -6.89
N ARG A 66 -6.99 4.65 -7.79
CA ARG A 66 -7.90 4.02 -8.75
C ARG A 66 -7.96 2.54 -8.45
N SER A 67 -9.12 1.94 -8.69
CA SER A 67 -9.31 0.51 -8.53
C SER A 67 -10.02 -0.09 -9.72
N ARG A 68 -9.69 -1.36 -10.00
CA ARG A 68 -10.45 -2.23 -10.88
C ARG A 68 -10.56 -3.60 -10.23
N VAL A 69 -11.60 -4.35 -10.54
CA VAL A 69 -11.71 -5.75 -10.11
C VAL A 69 -10.63 -6.57 -10.83
N PHE A 70 -10.02 -7.51 -10.11
CA PHE A 70 -9.10 -8.48 -10.72
C PHE A 70 -9.87 -9.35 -11.73
N THR A 71 -9.18 -9.76 -12.79
CA THR A 71 -9.68 -10.84 -13.65
C THR A 71 -9.64 -12.17 -12.89
N ASP A 72 -10.38 -13.17 -13.36
CA ASP A 72 -10.40 -14.49 -12.73
C ASP A 72 -9.00 -15.12 -12.67
N GLU A 73 -8.17 -14.90 -13.70
CA GLU A 73 -6.79 -15.38 -13.75
C GLU A 73 -5.92 -14.70 -12.67
N GLU A 74 -6.02 -13.37 -12.54
CA GLU A 74 -5.29 -12.62 -11.51
C GLU A 74 -5.74 -13.02 -10.10
N ALA A 75 -7.04 -13.23 -9.91
CA ALA A 75 -7.60 -13.67 -8.64
C ALA A 75 -7.08 -15.07 -8.25
N ALA A 76 -7.02 -16.01 -9.21
CA ALA A 76 -6.49 -17.34 -8.99
C ALA A 76 -5.00 -17.33 -8.62
N VAL A 77 -4.20 -16.46 -9.24
CA VAL A 77 -2.78 -16.28 -8.89
C VAL A 77 -2.63 -15.77 -7.46
N LEU A 78 -3.45 -14.79 -7.06
CA LEU A 78 -3.42 -14.23 -5.71
C LEU A 78 -3.89 -15.24 -4.66
N GLU A 79 -4.93 -16.02 -4.95
CA GLU A 79 -5.39 -17.09 -4.07
C GLU A 79 -4.31 -18.14 -3.85
N ALA A 80 -3.61 -18.55 -4.92
CA ALA A 80 -2.50 -19.49 -4.83
C ALA A 80 -1.30 -18.93 -4.05
N ALA A 81 -1.09 -17.61 -4.05
CA ALA A 81 -0.05 -16.94 -3.27
C ALA A 81 -0.38 -16.85 -1.77
N GLY A 82 -1.67 -16.94 -1.41
CA GLY A 82 -2.16 -16.82 -0.04
C GLY A 82 -2.32 -15.38 0.44
N ASP A 83 -2.64 -15.23 1.72
CA ASP A 83 -2.88 -13.92 2.31
C ASP A 83 -1.58 -13.09 2.38
N PRO A 84 -1.65 -11.77 2.09
CA PRO A 84 -0.50 -10.88 2.19
C PRO A 84 0.03 -10.77 3.63
N PRO A 85 1.32 -10.42 3.79
CA PRO A 85 1.90 -10.12 5.10
C PRO A 85 1.16 -9.01 5.83
N ARG A 86 1.19 -9.07 7.16
CA ARG A 86 0.67 -8.04 8.05
C ARG A 86 1.81 -7.28 8.71
N GLY A 87 1.52 -6.13 9.30
CA GLY A 87 2.53 -5.26 9.90
C GLY A 87 3.43 -5.93 10.95
N ASP A 88 2.92 -6.94 11.66
CA ASP A 88 3.65 -7.71 12.67
C ASP A 88 4.48 -8.88 12.12
N THR A 89 4.24 -9.28 10.87
CA THR A 89 4.92 -10.39 10.19
C THR A 89 5.80 -9.92 9.03
N TRP A 90 5.61 -8.69 8.58
CA TRP A 90 6.40 -8.12 7.50
C TRP A 90 7.76 -7.65 8.00
N VAL A 91 8.81 -8.13 7.31
CA VAL A 91 10.17 -7.63 7.45
C VAL A 91 10.53 -7.00 6.11
N PRO A 92 10.96 -5.72 6.07
CA PRO A 92 11.52 -5.17 4.84
C PRO A 92 12.68 -6.08 4.42
N GLU A 93 12.75 -6.48 3.14
CA GLU A 93 13.96 -7.13 2.65
C GLU A 93 15.12 -6.23 3.02
N ALA A 94 16.05 -6.77 3.84
CA ALA A 94 17.26 -6.05 4.18
C ALA A 94 17.88 -5.63 2.85
N SER A 95 18.04 -4.32 2.64
CA SER A 95 18.78 -3.79 1.52
C SER A 95 20.10 -4.55 1.48
N GLY A 96 20.22 -5.49 0.54
CA GLY A 96 21.37 -6.37 0.44
C GLY A 96 22.60 -5.48 0.39
N GLY A 97 23.36 -5.49 1.49
CA GLY A 97 24.65 -4.84 1.53
C GLY A 97 25.58 -5.61 0.61
N SER A 98 25.96 -5.00 -0.50
CA SER A 98 27.29 -5.01 -1.13
C SER A 98 27.26 -4.08 -2.34
#